data_AF-W8YZQ1-F1
#
_entry.id   AF-W8YZQ1-F1
#
_cell.length_a   1.000
_cell.length_b   1.000
_cell.length_c   1.000
_cell.angle_alpha   90.00
_cell.angle_beta   90.00
_cell.angle_gamma   90.00
#
_symmetry.space_group_name_H-M   'P 1'
#
loop_
_entity.id
_entity.type
_entity.pdbx_description
1 polymer ?
#
loop_
_entity_poly.entity_id
_entity_poly.type
_entity_poly.pdbx_seq_one_letter_code
_entity_poly.pdbx_strand_id
1 'polypeptide(L)'
;MLLADLLKHKWVQTKIAPVLGLLLGIYLGSAPYTPLMGTMYEPIEIGIKYINEWIQFNIDPRLLARTLGSVLILFALLRLKVLQHLFGWGKLAYLGKVSFSLYLIHFTFLNTFSAFMFSKVIHHFSYNLAYAITFTVSMVPLFILSHYYMKYIDQGALKLARLVEKKMAASKDKRKAKADDSVFFG
;
A
#
# COMPACT_ATOMS: atom_id res chain seq x y z
N MET A 1 11.07 20.07 -3.36
CA MET A 1 11.92 20.87 -2.44
C MET A 1 11.15 21.31 -1.20
N LEU A 2 9.94 21.86 -1.31
CA LEU A 2 9.09 22.27 -0.17
C LEU A 2 8.89 21.23 0.96
N LEU A 3 8.61 19.97 0.62
CA LEU A 3 8.38 18.92 1.62
C LEU A 3 9.64 18.61 2.45
N ALA A 4 10.83 18.68 1.83
CA ALA A 4 12.10 18.39 2.48
C ALA A 4 12.50 19.47 3.49
N ASP A 5 12.13 20.73 3.23
CA ASP A 5 12.37 21.84 4.16
C ASP A 5 11.35 21.89 5.29
N LEU A 6 10.09 21.53 5.05
CA LEU A 6 9.08 21.37 6.11
C LEU A 6 9.51 20.28 7.13
N LEU A 7 10.18 19.23 6.66
CA LEU A 7 10.71 18.15 7.50
C LEU A 7 11.89 18.57 8.39
N LYS A 8 12.56 19.70 8.14
CA LYS A 8 13.71 20.20 8.91
C LYS A 8 13.33 21.11 10.09
N HIS A 9 12.07 21.52 10.18
CA HIS A 9 11.63 22.46 11.22
C HIS A 9 11.70 21.84 12.63
N LYS A 10 12.20 22.60 13.63
CA LYS A 10 12.47 22.11 15.02
C LYS A 10 11.26 21.44 15.69
N TRP A 11 10.05 21.90 15.41
CA TRP A 11 8.79 21.33 15.92
C TRP A 11 8.58 19.86 15.50
N VAL A 12 8.99 19.54 14.27
CA VAL A 12 8.82 18.24 13.62
C VAL A 12 9.94 17.26 14.02
N GLN A 13 11.02 17.75 14.65
CA GLN A 13 12.13 16.95 15.17
C GLN A 13 11.92 16.44 16.61
N THR A 14 10.88 16.91 17.31
CA THR A 14 10.58 16.42 18.65
C THR A 14 10.14 14.96 18.59
N LYS A 15 10.58 14.13 19.56
CA LYS A 15 10.22 12.70 19.62
C LYS A 15 8.71 12.48 19.84
N ILE A 16 8.00 13.50 20.33
CA ILE A 16 6.58 13.48 20.70
C ILE A 16 5.69 13.67 19.46
N ALA A 17 6.07 14.55 18.53
CA ALA A 17 5.31 14.82 17.31
C ALA A 17 4.95 13.57 16.48
N PRO A 18 5.88 12.63 16.19
CA PRO A 18 5.52 11.42 15.44
C PRO A 18 4.68 10.42 16.25
N VAL A 19 4.76 10.44 17.60
CA VAL A 19 3.90 9.58 18.44
C VAL A 19 2.47 10.10 18.46
N LEU A 20 2.28 11.41 18.62
CA LEU A 20 0.96 12.04 18.50
C LEU A 20 0.40 11.87 17.09
N GLY A 21 1.24 12.03 16.07
CA GLY A 21 0.88 11.75 14.68
C GLY A 21 0.44 10.30 14.47
N LEU A 22 1.08 9.33 15.13
CA LEU A 22 0.68 7.92 15.07
C LEU A 22 -0.70 7.70 15.73
N LEU A 23 -0.92 8.24 16.93
CA LEU A 23 -2.20 8.10 17.64
C LEU A 23 -3.35 8.75 16.88
N LEU A 24 -3.16 9.99 16.42
CA LEU A 24 -4.12 10.70 15.57
C LEU A 24 -4.33 9.97 14.24
N GLY A 25 -3.25 9.45 13.65
CA GLY A 25 -3.31 8.70 12.40
C GLY A 25 -4.12 7.41 12.53
N ILE A 26 -3.93 6.66 13.60
CA ILE A 26 -4.71 5.45 13.91
C ILE A 26 -6.18 5.82 14.13
N TYR A 27 -6.46 6.87 14.92
CA TYR A 27 -7.82 7.35 15.17
C TYR A 27 -8.54 7.75 13.88
N LEU A 28 -7.92 8.59 13.05
CA LEU A 28 -8.53 9.03 11.78
C LEU A 28 -8.63 7.88 10.76
N GLY A 29 -7.66 6.95 10.78
CA GLY A 29 -7.65 5.78 9.90
C GLY A 29 -8.67 4.72 10.28
N SER A 30 -9.08 4.63 11.55
CA SER A 30 -10.07 3.68 12.05
C SER A 30 -11.53 4.14 11.87
N ALA A 31 -11.75 5.25 11.18
CA ALA A 31 -13.08 5.75 10.88
C ALA A 31 -13.92 4.69 10.13
N PRO A 32 -15.10 4.31 10.64
CA PRO A 32 -15.90 3.23 10.08
C PRO A 32 -16.55 3.64 8.75
N TYR A 33 -16.98 2.62 7.99
CA TYR A 33 -17.75 2.81 6.75
C TYR A 33 -19.24 3.14 6.99
N THR A 34 -19.68 3.13 8.25
CA THR A 34 -21.03 3.50 8.68
C THR A 34 -21.18 5.03 8.85
N PRO A 35 -22.41 5.56 9.00
CA PRO A 35 -22.60 6.97 9.36
C PRO A 35 -21.77 7.35 10.59
N LEU A 36 -21.11 8.51 10.55
CA LEU A 36 -20.20 8.95 11.63
C LEU A 36 -20.99 9.67 12.75
N MET A 37 -22.16 10.23 12.45
CA MET A 37 -23.11 10.76 13.44
C MET A 37 -23.46 9.71 14.51
N GLY A 38 -23.35 10.09 15.79
CA GLY A 38 -23.60 9.20 16.92
C GLY A 38 -22.42 8.28 17.27
N THR A 39 -21.26 8.45 16.63
CA THR A 39 -20.03 7.74 16.96
C THR A 39 -18.98 8.69 17.53
N MET A 40 -17.90 8.15 18.11
CA MET A 40 -16.73 8.92 18.54
C MET A 40 -16.14 9.82 17.43
N TYR A 41 -16.43 9.54 16.15
CA TYR A 41 -15.91 10.27 14.99
C TYR A 41 -16.80 11.42 14.51
N GLU A 42 -17.93 11.68 15.17
CA GLU A 42 -18.86 12.77 14.85
C GLU A 42 -18.20 14.15 14.69
N PRO A 43 -17.20 14.55 15.52
CA PRO A 43 -16.52 15.84 15.33
C PRO A 43 -15.86 16.01 13.96
N ILE A 44 -15.45 14.91 13.32
CA ILE A 44 -14.82 14.91 11.99
C ILE A 44 -15.88 15.23 10.92
N GLU A 45 -17.05 14.62 11.02
CA GLU A 45 -18.16 14.85 10.09
C GLU A 45 -18.67 16.29 10.18
N ILE A 46 -18.85 16.79 11.41
CA ILE A 46 -19.27 18.17 11.66
C ILE A 46 -18.23 19.17 11.14
N GLY A 47 -16.94 18.96 11.47
CA GLY A 47 -15.87 19.86 11.05
C GLY A 47 -15.72 19.95 9.53
N ILE A 48 -15.83 18.82 8.84
CA ILE A 48 -15.73 18.78 7.38
C ILE A 48 -17.00 19.34 6.73
N LYS A 49 -18.18 19.17 7.34
CA LYS A 49 -19.41 19.82 6.86
C LYS A 49 -19.27 21.35 6.86
N TYR A 50 -18.75 21.95 7.93
CA TYR A 50 -18.48 23.39 7.97
C TYR A 50 -17.49 23.84 6.90
N ILE A 51 -16.43 23.04 6.66
CA ILE A 51 -15.45 23.32 5.60
C ILE A 51 -16.09 23.23 4.21
N ASN A 52 -16.94 22.22 3.98
CA ASN A 52 -17.64 22.03 2.72
C ASN A 52 -18.63 23.16 2.46
N GLU A 53 -19.33 23.66 3.48
CA GLU A 53 -20.22 24.82 3.40
C GLU A 53 -19.44 26.10 3.07
N TRP A 54 -18.22 26.26 3.62
CA TRP A 54 -17.36 27.41 3.37
C TRP A 54 -16.70 27.40 1.99
N ILE A 55 -16.21 26.23 1.54
CA ILE A 55 -15.45 26.07 0.28
C ILE A 55 -16.36 25.69 -0.89
N GLN A 56 -17.65 25.39 -0.63
CA GLN A 56 -18.62 24.90 -1.62
C GLN A 56 -18.12 23.67 -2.40
N PHE A 57 -17.29 22.85 -1.73
CA PHE A 57 -16.70 21.65 -2.30
C PHE A 57 -17.26 20.44 -1.55
N ASN A 58 -17.78 19.44 -2.27
CA ASN A 58 -18.39 18.27 -1.65
C ASN A 58 -17.32 17.22 -1.30
N ILE A 59 -16.49 17.50 -0.30
CA ILE A 59 -15.46 16.56 0.15
C ILE A 59 -16.10 15.51 1.04
N ASP A 60 -15.93 14.24 0.68
CA ASP A 60 -16.33 13.11 1.53
C ASP A 60 -15.55 13.12 2.85
N PRO A 61 -16.20 13.35 4.01
CA PRO A 61 -15.50 13.45 5.29
C PRO A 61 -14.75 12.18 5.65
N ARG A 62 -15.33 11.03 5.30
CA ARG A 62 -14.75 9.69 5.50
C ARG A 62 -13.48 9.47 4.68
N LEU A 63 -13.46 9.93 3.43
CA LEU A 63 -12.32 9.74 2.55
C LEU A 63 -11.16 10.63 3.01
N LEU A 64 -11.47 11.87 3.37
CA LEU A 64 -10.48 12.82 3.87
C LEU A 64 -9.88 12.33 5.20
N ALA A 65 -10.70 11.87 6.15
CA ALA A 65 -10.23 11.33 7.43
C ALA A 65 -9.26 10.16 7.24
N ARG A 66 -9.62 9.16 6.41
CA ARG A 66 -8.76 8.00 6.14
C ARG A 66 -7.49 8.37 5.39
N THR A 67 -7.58 9.31 4.45
CA THR A 67 -6.41 9.79 3.69
C THR A 67 -5.44 10.52 4.62
N LEU A 68 -5.93 11.46 5.42
CA LEU A 68 -5.12 12.17 6.43
C LEU A 68 -4.55 11.21 7.47
N GLY A 69 -5.36 10.26 7.96
CA GLY A 69 -4.91 9.23 8.88
C GLY A 69 -3.76 8.39 8.31
N SER A 70 -3.88 7.97 7.05
CA SER A 70 -2.83 7.22 6.35
C SER A 70 -1.55 8.04 6.17
N VAL A 71 -1.66 9.33 5.83
CA VAL A 71 -0.51 10.25 5.72
C VAL A 71 0.18 10.42 7.07
N LEU A 72 -0.59 10.57 8.17
CA LEU A 72 -0.05 10.70 9.52
C LEU A 72 0.65 9.43 10.00
N ILE A 73 0.07 8.25 9.73
CA ILE A 73 0.71 6.95 10.01
C ILE A 73 2.02 6.83 9.24
N LEU A 74 2.02 7.17 7.94
CA LEU A 74 3.23 7.14 7.12
C LEU A 74 4.28 8.12 7.64
N PHE A 75 3.88 9.33 8.03
CA PHE A 75 4.76 10.32 8.64
C PHE A 75 5.39 9.80 9.94
N ALA A 76 4.60 9.18 10.81
CA ALA A 76 5.08 8.57 12.04
C ALA A 76 6.07 7.41 11.76
N LEU A 77 5.75 6.54 10.80
CA LEU A 77 6.60 5.44 10.36
C LEU A 77 7.96 5.94 9.83
N LEU A 78 7.98 7.04 9.07
CA LEU A 78 9.22 7.62 8.53
C LEU A 78 10.12 8.28 9.59
N ARG A 79 9.61 8.53 10.81
CA ARG A 79 10.40 9.18 11.88
C ARG A 79 10.71 8.27 13.06
N LEU A 80 9.85 7.30 13.38
CA LEU A 80 10.04 6.40 14.50
C LEU A 80 10.98 5.27 14.12
N LYS A 81 12.23 5.33 14.59
CA LYS A 81 13.24 4.27 14.40
C LYS A 81 12.76 2.89 14.88
N VAL A 82 11.97 2.85 15.95
CA VAL A 82 11.38 1.60 16.48
C VAL A 82 10.44 0.97 15.44
N LEU A 83 9.59 1.78 14.83
CA LEU A 83 8.64 1.33 13.82
C LEU A 83 9.39 0.88 12.55
N GLN A 84 10.40 1.63 12.13
CA GLN A 84 11.28 1.24 11.02
C GLN A 84 12.02 -0.06 11.28
N HIS A 85 12.48 -0.28 12.52
CA HIS A 85 13.15 -1.53 12.89
C HIS A 85 12.19 -2.71 12.88
N LEU A 86 10.96 -2.52 13.40
CA LEU A 86 9.91 -3.53 13.38
C LEU A 86 9.54 -3.94 11.94
N PHE A 87 9.24 -2.97 11.09
CA PHE A 87 8.90 -3.22 9.68
C PHE A 87 10.09 -3.65 8.83
N GLY A 88 11.31 -3.27 9.23
CA GLY A 88 12.57 -3.70 8.63
C GLY A 88 13.01 -5.10 9.04
N TRP A 89 12.33 -5.72 10.01
CA TRP A 89 12.64 -7.10 10.40
C TRP A 89 12.39 -8.02 9.20
N GLY A 90 13.40 -8.85 8.87
CA GLY A 90 13.40 -9.73 7.69
C GLY A 90 12.12 -10.50 7.41
N LYS A 91 11.36 -10.93 8.43
CA LYS A 91 10.05 -11.58 8.25
C LYS A 91 8.96 -10.63 7.72
N LEU A 92 8.83 -9.44 8.30
CA LEU A 92 7.87 -8.42 7.86
C LEU A 92 8.28 -7.83 6.51
N ALA A 93 9.57 -7.57 6.32
CA ALA A 93 10.10 -7.12 5.03
C ALA A 93 9.87 -8.16 3.92
N TYR A 94 9.98 -9.45 4.24
CA TYR A 94 9.64 -10.53 3.30
C TYR A 94 8.15 -10.55 2.97
N LEU A 95 7.26 -10.42 3.96
CA LEU A 95 5.83 -10.28 3.72
C LEU A 95 5.52 -9.11 2.79
N GLY A 96 6.21 -7.97 2.96
CA GLY A 96 6.11 -6.82 2.07
C GLY A 96 6.49 -7.16 0.62
N LYS A 97 7.57 -7.92 0.40
CA LYS A 97 7.99 -8.36 -0.95
C LYS A 97 6.95 -9.26 -1.62
N VAL A 98 6.34 -10.17 -0.86
CA VAL A 98 5.35 -11.12 -1.40
C VAL A 98 3.96 -10.48 -1.52
N SER A 99 3.68 -9.40 -0.80
CA SER A 99 2.36 -8.76 -0.74
C SER A 99 1.79 -8.37 -2.10
N PHE A 100 2.63 -7.87 -3.01
CA PHE A 100 2.19 -7.48 -4.35
C PHE A 100 1.73 -8.69 -5.17
N SER A 101 2.55 -9.74 -5.21
CA SER A 101 2.19 -10.99 -5.87
C SER A 101 0.95 -11.63 -5.26
N LEU A 102 0.86 -11.63 -3.92
CA LEU A 102 -0.30 -12.11 -3.19
C LEU A 102 -1.56 -11.32 -3.57
N TYR A 103 -1.47 -9.99 -3.66
CA TYR A 103 -2.58 -9.15 -4.10
C TYR A 103 -3.08 -9.50 -5.51
N LEU A 104 -2.20 -9.84 -6.45
CA LEU A 104 -2.63 -10.23 -7.79
C LEU A 104 -3.33 -11.60 -7.82
N ILE A 105 -2.86 -12.56 -7.02
CA ILE A 105 -3.35 -13.94 -7.10
C ILE A 105 -4.46 -14.27 -6.11
N HIS A 106 -4.60 -13.53 -5.01
CA HIS A 106 -5.53 -13.93 -3.94
C HIS A 106 -6.98 -13.94 -4.42
N PHE A 107 -7.40 -12.95 -5.21
CA PHE A 107 -8.78 -12.88 -5.68
C PHE A 107 -9.13 -14.05 -6.61
N THR A 108 -8.25 -14.39 -7.55
CA THR A 108 -8.45 -15.53 -8.45
C THR A 108 -8.39 -16.85 -7.70
N PHE A 109 -7.49 -16.99 -6.73
CA PHE A 109 -7.35 -18.17 -5.88
C PHE A 109 -8.59 -18.39 -4.99
N LEU A 110 -9.10 -17.32 -4.37
CA LEU A 110 -10.29 -17.36 -3.52
C LEU A 110 -11.53 -17.81 -4.32
N ASN A 111 -11.70 -17.27 -5.53
CA ASN A 111 -12.87 -17.59 -6.37
C ASN A 111 -12.80 -18.98 -7.03
N THR A 112 -11.64 -19.64 -7.03
CA THR A 112 -11.46 -20.96 -7.65
C THR A 112 -11.25 -22.04 -6.61
N PHE A 113 -10.05 -22.11 -6.03
CA PHE A 113 -9.66 -23.15 -5.08
C PHE A 113 -10.43 -23.03 -3.76
N SER A 114 -10.50 -21.84 -3.17
CA SER A 114 -11.20 -21.69 -1.88
C SER A 114 -12.70 -21.89 -2.01
N ALA A 115 -13.32 -21.41 -3.10
CA ALA A 115 -14.73 -21.68 -3.37
C ALA A 115 -15.02 -23.18 -3.55
N PHE A 116 -14.17 -23.89 -4.30
CA PHE A 116 -14.28 -25.34 -4.49
C PHE A 116 -14.14 -26.11 -3.16
N MET A 117 -13.13 -25.78 -2.36
CA MET A 117 -12.92 -26.38 -1.05
C MET A 117 -14.08 -26.09 -0.10
N PHE A 118 -14.55 -24.84 -0.03
CA PHE A 118 -15.69 -24.48 0.79
C PHE A 118 -16.95 -25.28 0.42
N SER A 119 -17.24 -25.42 -0.88
CA SER A 119 -18.37 -26.20 -1.37
C SER A 119 -18.30 -27.68 -0.97
N LYS A 120 -17.11 -28.26 -0.83
CA LYS A 120 -16.95 -29.65 -0.34
C LYS A 120 -17.07 -29.77 1.18
N VAL A 121 -16.51 -28.82 1.92
CA VAL A 121 -16.43 -28.89 3.39
C VAL A 121 -17.76 -28.49 4.05
N ILE A 122 -18.55 -27.60 3.44
CA ILE A 122 -19.81 -27.12 4.01
C ILE A 122 -20.88 -28.21 4.18
N HIS A 123 -20.80 -29.30 3.41
CA HIS A 123 -21.72 -30.43 3.54
C HIS A 123 -21.48 -31.27 4.80
N HIS A 124 -20.30 -31.16 5.41
CA HIS A 124 -19.89 -31.98 6.56
C HIS A 124 -19.81 -31.19 7.87
N PHE A 125 -19.75 -29.86 7.81
CA PHE A 125 -19.52 -28.99 8.97
C PHE A 125 -20.43 -27.77 8.97
N SER A 126 -20.59 -27.14 10.14
CA SER A 126 -21.28 -25.85 10.26
C SER A 126 -20.54 -24.75 9.49
N TYR A 127 -21.26 -23.70 9.06
CA TYR A 127 -20.72 -22.61 8.25
C TYR A 127 -19.42 -22.01 8.81
N ASN A 128 -19.41 -21.69 10.11
CA ASN A 128 -18.25 -21.07 10.76
C ASN A 128 -17.01 -21.99 10.74
N LEU A 129 -17.22 -23.28 10.96
CA LEU A 129 -16.15 -24.27 10.99
C LEU A 129 -15.65 -24.57 9.56
N ALA A 130 -16.57 -24.71 8.61
CA ALA A 130 -16.24 -24.88 7.19
C ALA A 130 -15.44 -23.69 6.63
N TYR A 131 -15.82 -22.47 7.02
CA TYR A 131 -15.07 -21.25 6.68
C TYR A 131 -13.66 -21.26 7.30
N ALA A 132 -13.55 -21.53 8.61
CA ALA A 132 -12.26 -21.54 9.29
C ALA A 132 -11.31 -22.58 8.67
N ILE A 133 -11.80 -23.80 8.41
CA ILE A 133 -11.02 -24.85 7.75
C ILE A 133 -10.60 -24.41 6.35
N THR A 134 -11.53 -23.91 5.54
CA THR A 134 -11.24 -23.47 4.17
C THR A 134 -10.22 -22.34 4.16
N PHE A 135 -10.34 -21.38 5.07
CA PHE A 135 -9.42 -20.25 5.18
C PHE A 135 -8.00 -20.72 5.55
N THR A 136 -7.87 -21.54 6.60
CA THR A 136 -6.56 -22.06 7.04
C THR A 136 -5.91 -22.92 5.97
N VAL A 137 -6.68 -23.80 5.31
CA VAL A 137 -6.18 -24.66 4.23
C VAL A 137 -5.82 -23.83 2.99
N SER A 138 -6.56 -22.77 2.67
CA SER A 138 -6.30 -21.91 1.52
C SER A 138 -5.10 -20.97 1.73
N MET A 139 -4.79 -20.60 2.97
CA MET A 139 -3.66 -19.72 3.27
C MET A 139 -2.32 -20.31 2.84
N VAL A 140 -2.08 -21.60 3.15
CA VAL A 140 -0.77 -22.22 2.88
C VAL A 140 -0.44 -22.25 1.38
N PRO A 141 -1.31 -22.78 0.48
CA PRO A 141 -1.05 -22.77 -0.95
C PRO A 141 -1.00 -21.36 -1.53
N LEU A 142 -1.82 -20.42 -1.01
CA LEU A 142 -1.81 -19.03 -1.47
C LEU A 142 -0.45 -18.35 -1.20
N PHE A 143 0.13 -18.54 -0.03
CA PHE A 143 1.46 -18.02 0.30
C PHE A 143 2.56 -18.68 -0.54
N ILE A 144 2.47 -19.98 -0.80
CA ILE A 144 3.42 -20.70 -1.66
C ILE A 144 3.34 -20.18 -3.10
N LEU A 145 2.13 -20.09 -3.65
CA LEU A 145 1.90 -19.63 -5.01
C LEU A 145 2.33 -18.17 -5.21
N SER A 146 2.06 -17.30 -4.24
CA SER A 146 2.48 -15.89 -4.28
C SER A 146 4.01 -15.75 -4.22
N HIS A 147 4.70 -16.60 -3.44
CA HIS A 147 6.16 -16.63 -3.43
C HIS A 147 6.73 -17.00 -4.80
N TYR A 148 6.18 -18.03 -5.45
CA TYR A 148 6.62 -18.44 -6.79
C TYR A 148 6.30 -17.40 -7.84
N TYR A 149 5.12 -16.78 -7.78
CA TYR A 149 4.73 -15.68 -8.66
C TYR A 149 5.71 -14.51 -8.54
N MET A 150 6.08 -14.12 -7.32
CA MET A 150 7.10 -13.10 -7.07
C MET A 150 8.44 -13.47 -7.72
N LYS A 151 8.91 -14.70 -7.49
CA LYS A 151 10.24 -15.13 -7.94
C LYS A 151 10.34 -15.25 -9.47
N TYR A 152 9.30 -15.74 -10.14
CA TYR A 152 9.36 -16.05 -11.57
C TYR A 152 8.74 -14.99 -12.46
N ILE A 153 7.62 -14.39 -12.03
CA ILE A 153 6.86 -13.45 -12.87
C ILE A 153 7.28 -12.02 -12.56
N ASP A 154 7.17 -11.60 -11.30
CA ASP A 154 7.46 -10.21 -10.92
C ASP A 154 8.94 -9.85 -11.16
N GLN A 155 9.86 -10.63 -10.61
CA GLN A 155 11.30 -10.44 -10.86
C GLN A 155 11.69 -10.64 -12.33
N GLY A 156 10.95 -11.49 -13.06
CA GLY A 156 11.14 -11.69 -14.51
C GLY A 156 10.79 -10.44 -15.31
N ALA A 157 9.62 -9.85 -15.03
CA ALA A 157 9.16 -8.62 -15.67
C ALA A 157 10.12 -7.44 -15.41
N LEU A 158 10.61 -7.30 -14.18
CA LEU A 158 11.61 -6.29 -13.81
C LEU A 158 12.93 -6.45 -14.60
N LYS A 159 13.40 -7.69 -14.82
CA LYS A 159 14.59 -7.95 -15.64
C LYS A 159 14.35 -7.57 -17.10
N LEU A 160 13.20 -7.91 -17.66
CA LEU A 160 12.82 -7.55 -19.03
C LEU A 160 12.74 -6.03 -19.20
N ALA A 161 12.10 -5.32 -18.26
CA ALA A 161 12.03 -3.87 -18.28
C ALA A 161 13.41 -3.21 -18.30
N ARG A 162 14.34 -3.68 -17.45
CA ARG A 162 15.73 -3.18 -17.43
C ARG A 162 16.49 -3.47 -18.72
N LEU A 163 16.23 -4.61 -19.37
CA LEU A 163 16.83 -4.94 -20.68
C LEU A 163 16.34 -3.99 -21.78
N VAL A 164 15.04 -3.69 -21.80
CA VAL A 164 14.45 -2.72 -22.73
C VAL A 164 15.01 -1.33 -22.49
N GLU A 165 15.06 -0.89 -21.24
CA GLU A 165 15.63 0.40 -20.84
C GLU A 165 17.08 0.54 -21.30
N LYS A 166 17.92 -0.47 -21.07
CA LYS A 166 19.32 -0.47 -21.52
C LYS A 166 19.44 -0.41 -23.04
N LYS A 167 18.60 -1.13 -23.78
CA LYS A 167 18.57 -1.08 -25.26
C LYS A 167 18.14 0.29 -25.77
N MET A 168 17.14 0.91 -25.15
CA MET A 168 16.68 2.26 -25.51
C MET A 168 17.74 3.32 -25.22
N ALA A 169 18.41 3.24 -24.07
CA ALA A 169 19.51 4.14 -23.73
C ALA A 169 20.69 4.01 -24.70
N ALA A 170 21.11 2.79 -25.01
CA ALA A 170 22.18 2.54 -25.98
C ALA A 170 21.81 2.98 -27.41
N SER A 171 20.54 2.87 -27.79
CA SER A 171 20.04 3.36 -29.08
C SER A 171 20.04 4.90 -29.14
N LYS A 172 19.68 5.57 -28.04
CA LYS A 172 19.72 7.03 -27.93
C LYS A 172 21.14 7.59 -28.05
N ASP A 173 22.11 6.91 -27.43
CA ASP A 173 23.53 7.30 -27.46
C ASP A 173 24.13 7.18 -28.87
N LYS A 174 23.84 6.06 -29.56
CA LYS A 174 24.22 5.86 -30.98
C LYS A 174 23.59 6.89 -31.92
N ARG A 175 22.35 7.32 -31.64
CA ARG A 175 21.64 8.30 -32.46
C ARG A 175 22.19 9.72 -32.27
N LYS A 176 22.70 10.03 -31.07
CA LYS A 176 23.36 11.31 -30.76
C LYS A 176 24.75 11.38 -31.39
N ALA A 177 25.56 10.32 -31.29
CA ALA A 177 26.88 10.24 -31.94
C ALA A 177 26.80 10.41 -33.47
N LYS A 178 25.82 9.76 -34.12
CA LYS A 178 25.60 9.90 -35.57
C LYS A 178 25.16 11.32 -35.99
N ALA A 179 24.49 12.06 -35.10
CA ALA A 179 24.07 13.44 -35.37
C ALA A 179 25.26 14.41 -35.27
N ASP A 180 26.11 14.26 -34.26
CA ASP A 180 27.33 15.08 -34.12
C ASP A 180 28.32 14.84 -35.27
N ASP A 181 28.50 13.59 -35.72
CA ASP A 181 29.36 13.29 -36.88
C ASP A 181 28.82 13.92 -38.18
N SER A 182 27.49 14.00 -38.36
CA SER A 182 26.90 14.63 -39.55
C SER A 182 26.98 16.16 -39.56
N VAL A 183 27.18 16.80 -38.41
CA VAL A 183 27.38 18.25 -38.27
C VAL A 183 28.85 18.62 -38.46
N PHE A 184 29.79 17.71 -38.16
CA PHE A 184 31.23 17.94 -38.33
C PHE A 184 31.75 17.73 -39.76
N PHE A 185 31.04 16.97 -40.59
CA PHE A 185 31.43 16.66 -41.98
C PHE A 185 30.56 17.35 -43.06
N GLY A 186 29.77 18.36 -42.70
CA GLY A 186 29.02 19.23 -43.61
C GLY A 186 29.57 20.65 -43.61
#